data_AF-A0A497PBJ7-F1
#
_entry.id   AF-A0A497PBJ7-F1
#
_cell.length_a   1.000
_cell.length_b   1.000
_cell.length_c   1.000
_cell.angle_alpha   90.00
_cell.angle_beta   90.00
_cell.angle_gamma   90.00
#
_symmetry.space_group_name_H-M   'P 1'
#
loop_
_entity.id
_entity.type
_entity.pdbx_description
1 polymer ?
#
loop_
_entity_poly.entity_id
_entity_poly.type
_entity_poly.pdbx_seq_one_letter_code
_entity_poly.pdbx_strand_id
1 'polypeptide(L)'
;GDGYLNGRGKVEITSVNKQLILELHWLCRMHGINSYLGSFIAKEGRRIGNGKPLAATCAYRLGIGKSNNPFLPGWDPIKSKAHQTVVKSVRKLPYDGYVYDLCGCENEAFFGGETPVLLHNTNRPDILDPALLRPGRFDRRIVLDRPDVKGRLAILDVHVRGKPLADDVDLDVIARETPGFVGADIENLVNEAAILAARRNKKVIGMAELQEAIERVIAGPERRSRIISDEEKRIIAYHEAGHALVMHHLPHCDPVHKVSIIARGMALGYTMPLPEEDRYLHSRSKFLDELAGLLGGRAAEEIVFNDVTTGAANDLEQATKLARAMVTRYGMSEKLGPMTFGEKQELVFLGKEIGEQREYSEKIAQEIDAEVRRIIHEAYTKAKEILKTHRDKLDRLAEALIAKETLEGDELKAYLDGSVPDDSAQGKKKTRARKSTRAKKRDAEQDAVLKAAE
;
A
#
# COMPACT_ATOMS: atom_id res chain seq x y z
N GLY A 1 8.31 28.92 -7.88
CA GLY A 1 7.38 29.64 -8.77
C GLY A 1 7.84 29.52 -10.21
N ASP A 2 7.01 29.95 -11.17
CA ASP A 2 7.24 29.83 -12.62
C ASP A 2 8.35 30.78 -13.11
N GLY A 3 9.58 30.54 -12.68
CA GLY A 3 10.75 31.22 -13.21
C GLY A 3 11.05 30.72 -14.62
N TYR A 4 11.09 31.61 -15.60
CA TYR A 4 11.44 31.27 -16.97
C TYR A 4 12.50 32.19 -17.54
N LEU A 5 13.28 31.67 -18.50
CA LEU A 5 14.15 32.48 -19.33
C LEU A 5 13.33 33.06 -20.49
N ASN A 6 13.32 34.37 -20.64
CA ASN A 6 12.73 34.96 -21.83
C ASN A 6 13.69 34.79 -23.04
N GLY A 7 13.17 34.98 -24.27
CA GLY A 7 13.96 34.83 -25.50
C GLY A 7 15.17 35.78 -25.64
N ARG A 8 15.40 36.67 -24.66
CA ARG A 8 16.57 37.56 -24.56
C ARG A 8 17.55 37.14 -23.45
N GLY A 9 17.37 35.96 -22.85
CA GLY A 9 18.24 35.39 -21.82
C GLY A 9 18.10 36.04 -20.44
N LYS A 10 17.03 36.80 -20.18
CA LYS A 10 16.72 37.34 -18.85
C LYS A 10 15.87 36.33 -18.08
N VAL A 11 16.08 36.23 -16.77
CA VAL A 11 15.19 35.48 -15.88
C VAL A 11 14.00 36.36 -15.54
N GLU A 12 12.80 35.81 -15.66
CA GLU A 12 11.60 36.41 -15.11
C GLU A 12 10.91 35.41 -14.19
N ILE A 13 10.55 35.86 -13.00
CA ILE A 13 9.76 35.10 -12.03
C ILE A 13 8.49 35.91 -11.78
N THR A 14 7.32 35.28 -11.90
CA THR A 14 6.04 35.94 -11.68
C THR A 14 5.25 35.28 -10.56
N SER A 15 4.57 36.08 -9.75
CA SER A 15 3.66 35.60 -8.70
C SER A 15 2.53 36.59 -8.46
N VAL A 16 1.37 36.10 -8.06
CA VAL A 16 0.27 36.94 -7.56
C VAL A 16 0.51 37.39 -6.11
N ASN A 17 1.47 36.77 -5.41
CA ASN A 17 1.89 37.18 -4.08
C ASN A 17 2.99 38.26 -4.18
N LYS A 18 2.62 39.50 -3.84
CA LYS A 18 3.54 40.66 -3.81
C LYS A 18 4.71 40.45 -2.85
N GLN A 19 4.41 39.93 -1.66
CA GLN A 19 5.38 39.79 -0.58
C GLN A 19 6.50 38.83 -0.97
N LEU A 20 6.16 37.68 -1.55
CA LEU A 20 7.11 36.72 -2.08
C LEU A 20 8.09 37.36 -3.10
N ILE A 21 7.57 38.17 -4.02
CA ILE A 21 8.39 38.84 -5.04
C ILE A 21 9.30 39.91 -4.43
N LEU A 22 8.84 40.61 -3.39
CA LEU A 22 9.66 41.57 -2.64
C LEU A 22 10.78 40.89 -1.86
N GLU A 23 10.50 39.76 -1.22
CA GLU A 23 11.49 38.98 -0.47
C GLU A 23 12.56 38.40 -1.39
N LEU A 24 12.16 37.82 -2.53
CA LEU A 24 13.11 37.34 -3.54
C LEU A 24 13.94 38.47 -4.14
N HIS A 25 13.35 39.64 -4.36
CA HIS A 25 14.09 40.83 -4.78
C HIS A 25 15.13 41.24 -3.74
N TRP A 26 14.73 41.29 -2.48
CA TRP A 26 15.62 41.63 -1.37
C TRP A 26 16.78 40.64 -1.25
N LEU A 27 16.51 39.34 -1.31
CA LEU A 27 17.52 38.28 -1.30
C LEU A 27 18.52 38.44 -2.45
N CYS A 28 18.03 38.61 -3.68
CA CYS A 28 18.89 38.90 -4.84
C CYS A 28 19.83 40.08 -4.57
N ARG A 29 19.29 41.19 -4.04
CA ARG A 29 20.05 42.41 -3.78
C ARG A 29 21.04 42.28 -2.62
N MET A 30 20.77 41.41 -1.64
CA MET A 30 21.68 41.03 -0.55
C MET A 30 22.83 40.14 -1.04
N HIS A 31 22.62 39.36 -2.10
CA HIS A 31 23.65 38.51 -2.71
C HIS A 31 24.35 39.16 -3.92
N GLY A 32 24.21 40.48 -4.12
CA GLY A 32 24.86 41.19 -5.23
C GLY A 32 24.28 40.86 -6.62
N ILE A 33 23.08 40.30 -6.67
CA ILE A 33 22.35 40.01 -7.91
C ILE A 33 21.45 41.20 -8.22
N ASN A 34 21.71 41.87 -9.35
CA ASN A 34 20.91 43.01 -9.77
C ASN A 34 19.59 42.54 -10.38
N SER A 35 18.54 42.51 -9.56
CA SER A 35 17.16 42.26 -9.97
C SER A 35 16.33 43.55 -10.01
N TYR A 36 15.22 43.52 -10.75
CA TYR A 36 14.25 44.61 -10.83
C TYR A 36 12.84 44.07 -10.59
N LEU A 37 11.95 44.96 -10.15
CA LEU A 37 10.56 44.66 -9.86
C LEU A 37 9.65 45.25 -10.94
N GLY A 38 8.56 44.55 -11.23
CA GLY A 38 7.48 45.03 -12.07
C GLY A 38 6.14 44.48 -11.62
N SER A 39 5.06 45.06 -12.13
CA SER A 39 3.70 44.56 -11.95
C SER A 39 2.94 44.64 -13.27
N PHE A 40 2.04 43.70 -13.50
CA PHE A 40 1.17 43.68 -14.67
C PHE A 40 -0.17 43.04 -14.31
N ILE A 41 -1.21 43.37 -15.06
CA ILE A 41 -2.52 42.73 -14.92
C ILE A 41 -2.52 41.52 -15.86
N ALA A 42 -2.62 40.32 -15.29
CA ALA A 42 -2.86 39.12 -16.07
C ALA A 42 -4.30 39.18 -16.61
N LYS A 43 -4.46 39.08 -17.93
CA LYS A 43 -5.77 39.17 -18.58
C LYS A 43 -6.64 37.96 -18.20
N GLU A 44 -7.94 38.22 -18.06
CA GLU A 44 -8.96 37.20 -17.84
C GLU A 44 -8.96 36.15 -18.96
N GLY A 45 -9.27 34.90 -18.62
CA GLY A 45 -9.49 33.83 -19.61
C GLY A 45 -8.37 32.79 -19.72
N ARG A 46 -7.26 32.94 -19.00
CA ARG A 46 -6.24 31.89 -18.91
C ARG A 46 -6.84 30.67 -18.18
N ARG A 47 -6.78 29.49 -18.80
CA ARG A 47 -7.22 28.22 -18.19
C ARG A 47 -6.01 27.41 -17.79
N ILE A 48 -6.01 26.85 -16.58
CA ILE A 48 -5.04 25.84 -16.15
C ILE A 48 -5.70 24.48 -16.36
N GLY A 49 -5.20 23.70 -17.33
CA GLY A 49 -5.84 22.45 -17.75
C GLY A 49 -7.30 22.64 -18.20
N ASN A 50 -8.19 21.75 -17.76
CA ASN A 50 -9.63 21.83 -18.04
C ASN A 50 -10.42 22.70 -17.03
N GLY A 51 -9.73 23.51 -16.23
CA GLY A 51 -10.34 24.34 -15.20
C GLY A 51 -11.15 25.54 -15.73
N LYS A 52 -11.83 26.22 -14.80
CA LYS A 52 -12.54 27.48 -15.08
C LYS A 52 -11.54 28.57 -15.51
N PRO A 53 -11.95 29.48 -16.42
CA PRO A 53 -11.11 30.63 -16.80
C PRO A 53 -10.79 31.47 -15.56
N LEU A 54 -9.50 31.79 -15.38
CA LEU A 54 -9.02 32.61 -14.29
C LEU A 54 -9.47 34.06 -14.50
N ALA A 55 -9.89 34.71 -13.40
CA ALA A 55 -10.20 36.14 -13.37
C ALA A 55 -8.94 36.98 -13.66
N ALA A 56 -9.15 38.24 -14.03
CA ALA A 56 -8.06 39.19 -14.16
C ALA A 56 -7.40 39.44 -12.79
N THR A 57 -6.10 39.19 -12.68
CA THR A 57 -5.38 39.27 -11.39
C THR A 57 -4.14 40.14 -11.54
N CYS A 58 -3.89 41.00 -10.56
CA CYS A 58 -2.63 41.74 -10.45
C CYS A 58 -1.50 40.77 -10.12
N ALA A 59 -0.50 40.70 -11.00
CA ALA A 59 0.68 39.86 -10.83
C ALA A 59 1.93 40.74 -10.71
N TYR A 60 2.87 40.26 -9.90
CA TYR A 60 4.15 40.89 -9.66
C TYR A 60 5.24 40.07 -10.34
N ARG A 61 6.26 40.77 -10.84
CA ARG A 61 7.39 40.20 -11.57
C ARG A 61 8.69 40.60 -10.89
N LEU A 62 9.55 39.61 -10.69
CA LEU A 62 10.98 39.79 -10.48
C LEU A 62 11.70 39.52 -11.79
N GLY A 63 12.55 40.43 -12.24
CA GLY A 63 13.38 40.23 -13.42
C GLY A 63 14.87 40.32 -13.10
N ILE A 64 15.67 39.48 -13.74
CA ILE A 64 17.13 39.51 -13.66
C ILE A 64 17.67 39.67 -15.08
N GLY A 65 18.46 40.71 -15.32
CA GLY A 65 19.06 40.97 -16.62
C GLY A 65 20.03 39.86 -17.04
N LYS A 66 20.19 39.65 -18.36
CA LYS A 66 21.06 38.61 -18.94
C LYS A 66 22.48 38.63 -18.39
N SER A 67 23.07 39.82 -18.23
CA SER A 67 24.44 39.99 -17.70
C SER A 67 24.57 39.71 -16.20
N ASN A 68 23.46 39.68 -15.45
CA ASN A 68 23.44 39.43 -14.01
C ASN A 68 22.71 38.12 -13.67
N ASN A 69 22.47 37.28 -14.67
CA ASN A 69 21.72 36.03 -14.53
C ASN A 69 22.64 34.93 -13.96
N PRO A 70 22.42 34.48 -12.71
CA PRO A 70 23.28 33.49 -12.07
C PRO A 70 23.16 32.08 -12.68
N PHE A 71 22.14 31.84 -13.50
CA PHE A 71 21.88 30.55 -14.12
C PHE A 71 22.52 30.39 -15.50
N LEU A 72 23.24 31.39 -16.01
CA LEU A 72 23.97 31.29 -17.29
C LEU A 72 25.41 30.80 -17.07
N PRO A 73 25.94 29.95 -17.97
CA PRO A 73 27.33 29.50 -17.90
C PRO A 73 28.31 30.68 -17.94
N GLY A 74 29.28 30.71 -17.00
CA GLY A 74 30.31 31.76 -16.93
C GLY A 74 29.88 33.03 -16.20
N TRP A 75 28.74 33.02 -15.49
CA TRP A 75 28.39 34.10 -14.57
C TRP A 75 29.35 34.09 -13.36
N ASP A 76 29.95 35.24 -13.10
CA ASP A 76 30.89 35.45 -12.00
C ASP A 76 30.33 36.55 -11.07
N PRO A 77 29.97 36.21 -9.81
CA PRO A 77 29.43 37.18 -8.85
C PRO A 77 30.41 38.32 -8.54
N ILE A 78 31.72 38.12 -8.71
CA ILE A 78 32.75 39.14 -8.43
C ILE A 78 32.81 40.18 -9.57
N LYS A 79 32.50 39.77 -10.80
CA LYS A 79 32.44 40.67 -11.97
C LYS A 79 31.12 41.43 -12.11
N SER A 80 30.07 40.97 -11.41
CA SER A 80 28.80 41.69 -11.29
C SER A 80 29.04 43.00 -10.53
N LYS A 81 28.99 44.15 -11.22
CA LYS A 81 29.18 45.49 -10.63
C LYS A 81 28.05 45.94 -9.68
N ALA A 82 27.21 45.05 -9.21
CA ALA A 82 26.09 45.41 -8.35
C ALA A 82 26.58 45.57 -6.91
N HIS A 83 26.47 46.77 -6.36
CA HIS A 83 26.73 47.01 -4.95
C HIS A 83 25.78 46.16 -4.10
N GLN A 84 26.34 45.41 -3.16
CA GLN A 84 25.57 44.68 -2.16
C GLN A 84 24.72 45.69 -1.38
N THR A 85 23.43 45.39 -1.22
CA THR A 85 22.55 46.29 -0.46
C THR A 85 22.93 46.24 1.01
N VAL A 86 23.24 47.41 1.59
CA VAL A 86 23.51 47.53 3.02
C VAL A 86 22.20 47.87 3.73
N VAL A 87 21.86 47.10 4.75
CA VAL A 87 20.70 47.38 5.61
C VAL A 87 20.96 48.68 6.37
N LYS A 88 20.22 49.73 6.04
CA LYS A 88 20.35 51.05 6.70
C LYS A 88 19.60 51.16 8.01
N SER A 89 18.46 50.49 8.13
CA SER A 89 17.61 50.52 9.31
C SER A 89 16.68 49.31 9.32
N VAL A 90 16.38 48.78 10.50
CA VAL A 90 15.38 47.72 10.69
C VAL A 90 14.17 48.33 11.39
N ARG A 91 12.97 48.16 10.82
CA ARG A 91 11.70 48.52 11.46
C ARG A 91 10.98 47.24 11.85
N LYS A 92 10.60 47.12 13.12
CA LYS A 92 9.70 46.06 13.59
C LYS A 92 8.26 46.53 13.38
N LEU A 93 7.48 45.77 12.63
CA LEU A 93 6.05 46.00 12.45
C LEU A 93 5.28 44.91 13.20
N PRO A 94 4.20 45.24 13.92
CA PRO A 94 3.32 44.22 14.50
C PRO A 94 2.69 43.39 13.37
N TYR A 95 2.63 42.07 13.54
CA TYR A 95 2.01 41.14 12.61
C TYR A 95 1.12 40.16 13.40
N ASP A 96 -0.19 40.29 13.22
CA ASP A 96 -1.22 39.47 13.89
C ASP A 96 -1.64 38.23 13.08
N GLY A 97 -0.83 37.81 12.11
CA GLY A 97 -1.08 36.62 11.29
C GLY A 97 -0.25 35.41 11.74
N TYR A 98 -0.68 34.22 11.32
CA TYR A 98 0.12 33.01 11.40
C TYR A 98 0.90 32.85 10.10
N VAL A 99 2.23 32.67 10.18
CA VAL A 99 3.03 32.22 9.05
C VAL A 99 3.04 30.70 9.06
N TYR A 100 2.24 30.09 8.19
CA TYR A 100 2.32 28.66 7.90
C TYR A 100 3.34 28.46 6.79
N ASP A 101 4.42 27.73 7.10
CA ASP A 101 5.33 27.24 6.07
C ASP A 101 5.40 25.71 6.12
N LEU A 102 4.85 25.08 5.07
CA LEU A 102 4.94 23.65 4.80
C LEU A 102 6.11 23.42 3.84
N CYS A 103 7.32 23.81 4.22
CA CYS A 103 8.50 23.53 3.40
C CYS A 103 9.13 22.18 3.75
N GLY A 104 9.23 21.33 2.73
CA GLY A 104 10.14 20.20 2.69
C GLY A 104 11.57 20.68 2.46
N CYS A 105 12.40 20.49 3.47
CA CYS A 105 13.87 20.52 3.49
C CYS A 105 14.67 21.75 3.03
N GLU A 106 15.69 22.01 3.85
CA GLU A 106 17.01 22.58 3.56
C GLU A 106 17.11 24.10 3.30
N ASN A 107 17.53 24.76 4.39
CA ASN A 107 18.12 26.10 4.51
C ASN A 107 17.13 27.25 4.68
N GLU A 108 17.05 27.69 5.94
CA GLU A 108 16.53 28.97 6.44
C GLU A 108 15.04 29.26 6.17
N ALA A 109 14.18 28.69 7.01
CA ALA A 109 12.84 29.22 7.20
C ALA A 109 12.92 30.55 7.96
N PHE A 110 12.47 31.64 7.33
CA PHE A 110 12.33 32.94 7.97
C PHE A 110 10.94 33.03 8.61
N PHE A 111 10.90 33.14 9.94
CA PHE A 111 9.65 33.19 10.69
C PHE A 111 9.21 34.63 10.95
N GLY A 112 7.99 34.97 10.55
CA GLY A 112 7.29 36.19 10.98
C GLY A 112 6.36 35.90 12.17
N GLY A 113 6.21 36.86 13.08
CA GLY A 113 5.36 36.78 14.28
C GLY A 113 6.17 36.72 15.59
N GLU A 114 5.54 37.10 16.71
CA GLU A 114 6.21 37.09 18.04
C GLU A 114 6.46 35.67 18.58
N THR A 115 5.68 34.68 18.11
CA THR A 115 5.76 33.26 18.52
C THR A 115 5.40 32.30 17.36
N PRO A 116 6.28 32.14 16.36
CA PRO A 116 6.03 31.21 15.25
C PRO A 116 6.04 29.75 15.73
N VAL A 117 5.07 28.95 15.28
CA VAL A 117 5.03 27.50 15.51
C VAL A 117 5.39 26.79 14.21
N LEU A 118 6.51 26.04 14.23
CA LEU A 118 6.95 25.23 13.11
C LEU A 118 6.47 23.78 13.28
N LEU A 119 5.79 23.25 12.27
CA LEU A 119 5.36 21.85 12.21
C LEU A 119 6.00 21.16 11.01
N HIS A 120 6.39 19.90 11.19
CA HIS A 120 6.96 19.07 10.12
C HIS A 120 6.56 17.60 10.31
N ASN A 121 6.55 16.83 9.24
CA ASN A 121 6.24 15.40 9.24
C ASN A 121 7.33 14.61 8.52
N THR A 122 7.67 13.44 9.03
CA THR A 122 8.57 12.49 8.36
C THR A 122 8.17 11.06 8.70
N ASN A 123 8.27 10.17 7.71
CA ASN A 123 8.16 8.72 7.94
C ASN A 123 9.52 8.09 8.28
N ARG A 124 10.60 8.88 8.21
CA ARG A 124 11.98 8.48 8.50
C ARG A 124 12.60 9.46 9.49
N PRO A 125 12.30 9.37 10.80
CA PRO A 125 12.94 10.20 11.80
C PRO A 125 14.42 9.83 12.02
N ASP A 126 14.81 8.62 11.63
CA ASP A 126 16.15 8.04 11.70
C ASP A 126 17.17 8.77 10.80
N ILE A 127 16.74 9.31 9.66
CA ILE A 127 17.63 10.00 8.71
C ILE A 127 17.78 11.50 8.99
N LEU A 128 17.03 12.03 9.96
CA LEU A 128 17.12 13.46 10.29
C LEU A 128 18.44 13.76 10.98
N ASP A 129 19.07 14.88 10.60
CA ASP A 129 20.24 15.38 11.31
C ASP A 129 19.89 15.57 12.80
N PRO A 130 20.62 14.91 13.73
CA PRO A 130 20.39 15.07 15.17
C PRO A 130 20.45 16.53 15.64
N ALA A 131 21.15 17.40 14.90
CA ALA A 131 21.17 18.82 15.15
C ALA A 131 19.76 19.43 15.05
N LEU A 132 18.92 19.02 14.10
CA LEU A 132 17.54 19.52 13.95
C LEU A 132 16.65 19.17 15.15
N LEU A 133 17.02 18.13 15.90
CA LEU A 133 16.25 17.58 17.01
C LEU A 133 16.67 18.15 18.38
N ARG A 134 17.60 19.12 18.39
CA ARG A 134 18.05 19.79 19.61
C ARG A 134 17.01 20.82 20.08
N PRO A 135 16.95 21.11 21.40
CA PRO A 135 16.07 22.14 21.95
C PRO A 135 16.20 23.48 21.21
N GLY A 136 15.07 24.13 20.93
CA GLY A 136 14.99 25.38 20.14
C GLY A 136 14.85 25.19 18.62
N ARG A 137 14.69 23.94 18.16
CA ARG A 137 14.43 23.55 16.76
C ARG A 137 13.17 22.66 16.71
N PHE A 138 13.29 21.40 16.30
CA PHE A 138 12.23 20.40 16.49
C PHE A 138 12.39 19.72 17.85
N ASP A 139 12.01 20.44 18.90
CA ASP A 139 12.11 19.98 20.29
C ASP A 139 10.99 19.01 20.69
N ARG A 140 9.80 19.14 20.06
CA ARG A 140 8.67 18.24 20.28
C ARG A 140 8.50 17.25 19.14
N ARG A 141 8.35 15.98 19.51
CA ARG A 141 7.98 14.90 18.59
C ARG A 141 6.63 14.33 19.00
N ILE A 142 5.71 14.29 18.04
CA ILE A 142 4.42 13.65 18.20
C ILE A 142 4.43 12.47 17.24
N VAL A 143 4.44 11.26 17.78
CA VAL A 143 4.34 10.04 16.98
C VAL A 143 2.86 9.82 16.67
N LEU A 144 2.55 9.67 15.38
CA LEU A 144 1.23 9.31 14.91
C LEU A 144 1.25 7.82 14.56
N ASP A 145 0.78 7.01 15.50
CA ASP A 145 0.68 5.56 15.29
C ASP A 145 -0.46 5.21 14.32
N ARG A 146 -0.44 3.97 13.83
CA ARG A 146 -1.54 3.44 13.02
C ARG A 146 -2.83 3.42 13.86
N PRO A 147 -3.98 3.76 13.26
CA PRO A 147 -5.24 3.76 13.99
C PRO A 147 -5.66 2.35 14.42
N ASP A 148 -6.16 2.24 15.64
CA ASP A 148 -6.88 1.06 16.14
C ASP A 148 -8.27 0.96 15.50
N VAL A 149 -9.03 -0.10 15.80
CA VAL A 149 -10.41 -0.28 15.27
C VAL A 149 -11.27 0.98 15.48
N LYS A 150 -11.21 1.62 16.66
CA LYS A 150 -11.99 2.82 16.96
C LYS A 150 -11.52 4.03 16.15
N GLY A 151 -10.21 4.19 15.99
CA GLY A 151 -9.60 5.21 15.15
C GLY A 151 -9.98 5.03 13.68
N ARG A 152 -9.98 3.78 13.17
CA ARG A 152 -10.40 3.47 11.81
C ARG A 152 -11.88 3.79 11.60
N LEU A 153 -12.75 3.46 12.56
CA LEU A 153 -14.17 3.85 12.53
C LEU A 153 -14.34 5.38 12.47
N ALA A 154 -13.63 6.12 13.33
CA ALA A 154 -13.70 7.59 13.32
C ALA A 154 -13.18 8.20 12.01
N ILE A 155 -12.15 7.60 11.41
CA ILE A 155 -11.63 8.02 10.10
C ILE A 155 -12.64 7.69 8.99
N LEU A 156 -13.26 6.51 9.02
CA LEU A 156 -14.34 6.13 8.11
C LEU A 156 -15.48 7.15 8.17
N ASP A 157 -15.95 7.50 9.38
CA ASP A 157 -17.01 8.51 9.61
C ASP A 157 -16.69 9.88 8.98
N VAL A 158 -15.41 10.27 8.97
CA VAL A 158 -14.98 11.50 8.31
C VAL A 158 -15.06 11.36 6.79
N HIS A 159 -14.57 10.26 6.22
CA HIS A 159 -14.49 10.08 4.76
C HIS A 159 -15.81 9.70 4.10
N VAL A 160 -16.76 9.12 4.83
CA VAL A 160 -18.13 8.85 4.34
C VAL A 160 -19.02 10.10 4.39
N ARG A 161 -18.63 11.15 5.13
CA ARG A 161 -19.43 12.36 5.29
C ARG A 161 -19.73 13.00 3.94
N GLY A 162 -21.02 13.17 3.64
CA GLY A 162 -21.50 13.74 2.37
C GLY A 162 -21.55 12.74 1.21
N LYS A 163 -21.25 11.46 1.44
CA LYS A 163 -21.46 10.37 0.46
C LYS A 163 -22.77 9.65 0.77
N PRO A 164 -23.56 9.29 -0.27
CA PRO A 164 -24.81 8.56 -0.06
C PRO A 164 -24.49 7.09 0.25
N LEU A 165 -24.69 6.67 1.50
CA LEU A 165 -24.59 5.27 1.93
C LEU A 165 -25.98 4.61 1.89
N ALA A 166 -26.01 3.29 1.69
CA ALA A 166 -27.22 2.50 1.89
C ALA A 166 -27.47 2.25 3.40
N ASP A 167 -28.72 1.98 3.77
CA ASP A 167 -29.13 1.81 5.18
C ASP A 167 -28.55 0.54 5.84
N ASP A 168 -28.08 -0.42 5.03
CA ASP A 168 -27.50 -1.69 5.46
C ASP A 168 -25.98 -1.63 5.68
N VAL A 169 -25.36 -0.45 5.51
CA VAL A 169 -23.93 -0.27 5.68
C VAL A 169 -23.57 -0.20 7.16
N ASP A 170 -22.80 -1.18 7.62
CA ASP A 170 -22.21 -1.20 8.97
C ASP A 170 -20.71 -0.85 8.90
N LEU A 171 -20.36 0.36 9.36
CA LEU A 171 -18.98 0.84 9.36
C LEU A 171 -18.13 0.19 10.44
N ASP A 172 -18.72 -0.34 11.53
CA ASP A 172 -17.98 -1.09 12.54
C ASP A 172 -17.41 -2.38 11.95
N VAL A 173 -18.18 -3.04 11.07
CA VAL A 173 -17.71 -4.23 10.34
C VAL A 173 -16.54 -3.86 9.42
N ILE A 174 -16.66 -2.78 8.64
CA ILE A 174 -15.58 -2.31 7.75
C ILE A 174 -14.31 -1.93 8.54
N ALA A 175 -14.45 -1.29 9.70
CA ALA A 175 -13.31 -0.94 10.55
C ALA A 175 -12.55 -2.17 11.07
N ARG A 176 -13.28 -3.26 11.35
CA ARG A 176 -12.69 -4.56 11.75
C ARG A 176 -12.03 -5.25 10.57
N GLU A 177 -12.66 -5.25 9.39
CA GLU A 177 -12.15 -5.85 8.15
C GLU A 177 -10.93 -5.12 7.53
N THR A 178 -10.52 -3.99 8.10
CA THR A 178 -9.40 -3.16 7.61
C THR A 178 -8.22 -3.09 8.59
N PRO A 179 -7.74 -4.21 9.18
CA PRO A 179 -6.64 -4.17 10.14
C PRO A 179 -5.38 -3.58 9.50
N GLY A 180 -4.74 -2.65 10.20
CA GLY A 180 -3.50 -2.01 9.77
C GLY A 180 -3.65 -0.90 8.71
N PHE A 181 -4.87 -0.62 8.23
CA PHE A 181 -5.12 0.50 7.30
C PHE A 181 -4.79 1.84 7.95
N VAL A 182 -4.15 2.73 7.21
CA VAL A 182 -3.95 4.13 7.62
C VAL A 182 -5.04 5.03 7.04
N GLY A 183 -5.08 6.30 7.47
CA GLY A 183 -6.14 7.21 7.03
C GLY A 183 -6.23 7.39 5.51
N ALA A 184 -5.08 7.40 4.82
CA ALA A 184 -5.04 7.45 3.36
C ALA A 184 -5.62 6.19 2.70
N ASP A 185 -5.41 5.01 3.29
CA ASP A 185 -5.96 3.74 2.78
C ASP A 185 -7.48 3.72 2.92
N ILE A 186 -8.00 4.22 4.05
CA ILE A 186 -9.44 4.34 4.32
C ILE A 186 -10.06 5.36 3.36
N GLU A 187 -9.43 6.52 3.15
CA GLU A 187 -9.90 7.48 2.15
C GLU A 187 -10.01 6.84 0.77
N ASN A 188 -8.96 6.11 0.36
CA ASN A 188 -8.92 5.43 -0.93
C ASN A 188 -9.99 4.34 -1.03
N LEU A 189 -10.20 3.54 0.02
CA LEU A 189 -11.27 2.54 0.10
C LEU A 189 -12.63 3.18 -0.15
N VAL A 190 -12.98 4.25 0.57
CA VAL A 190 -14.29 4.90 0.44
C VAL A 190 -14.43 5.54 -0.96
N ASN A 191 -13.34 6.02 -1.56
CA ASN A 191 -13.35 6.52 -2.94
C ASN A 191 -13.57 5.40 -3.96
N GLU A 192 -12.88 4.27 -3.82
CA GLU A 192 -13.06 3.10 -4.69
C GLU A 192 -14.48 2.52 -4.57
N ALA A 193 -15.04 2.45 -3.36
CA ALA A 193 -16.42 2.03 -3.14
C ALA A 193 -17.42 2.93 -3.88
N ALA A 194 -17.20 4.25 -3.88
CA ALA A 194 -18.01 5.19 -4.63
C ALA A 194 -17.89 5.00 -6.16
N ILE A 195 -16.67 4.73 -6.65
CA ILE A 195 -16.43 4.43 -8.07
C ILE A 195 -17.12 3.12 -8.48
N LEU A 196 -17.08 2.10 -7.62
CA LEU A 196 -17.75 0.82 -7.85
C LEU A 196 -19.28 0.99 -7.89
N ALA A 197 -19.85 1.74 -6.95
CA ALA A 197 -21.27 2.07 -6.96
C ALA A 197 -21.68 2.79 -8.26
N ALA A 198 -20.90 3.80 -8.67
CA ALA A 198 -21.14 4.54 -9.91
C ALA A 198 -21.04 3.64 -11.15
N ARG A 199 -20.03 2.76 -11.23
CA ARG A 199 -19.88 1.79 -12.33
C ARG A 199 -21.06 0.82 -12.42
N ARG A 200 -21.68 0.49 -11.30
CA ARG A 200 -22.89 -0.36 -11.21
C ARG A 200 -24.19 0.43 -11.41
N ASN A 201 -24.12 1.71 -11.77
CA ASN A 201 -25.26 2.62 -11.86
C ASN A 201 -26.10 2.69 -10.57
N LYS A 202 -25.48 2.48 -9.41
CA LYS A 202 -26.12 2.66 -8.10
C LYS A 202 -26.04 4.13 -7.68
N LYS A 203 -27.09 4.61 -6.99
CA LYS A 203 -27.15 5.98 -6.44
C LYS A 203 -26.55 6.09 -5.03
N VAL A 204 -26.43 4.96 -4.34
CA VAL A 204 -25.92 4.83 -2.97
C VAL A 204 -24.81 3.79 -2.94
N ILE A 205 -23.86 3.94 -2.03
CA ILE A 205 -22.77 2.99 -1.77
C ILE A 205 -23.29 1.95 -0.79
N GLY A 206 -23.33 0.68 -1.20
CA GLY A 206 -23.75 -0.42 -0.33
C GLY A 206 -22.57 -1.14 0.32
N MET A 207 -22.88 -2.07 1.22
CA MET A 207 -21.87 -2.88 1.94
C MET A 207 -20.97 -3.66 0.98
N ALA A 208 -21.55 -4.27 -0.06
CA ALA A 208 -20.80 -5.02 -1.06
C ALA A 208 -19.77 -4.18 -1.83
N GLU A 209 -20.03 -2.90 -2.07
CA GLU A 209 -19.06 -2.00 -2.71
C GLU A 209 -17.91 -1.63 -1.78
N LEU A 210 -18.17 -1.48 -0.48
CA LEU A 210 -17.14 -1.23 0.53
C LEU A 210 -16.25 -2.46 0.72
N GLN A 211 -16.83 -3.65 0.83
CA GLN A 211 -16.08 -4.91 0.95
C GLN A 211 -15.21 -5.18 -0.28
N GLU A 212 -15.73 -4.99 -1.49
CA GLU A 212 -14.92 -5.11 -2.71
C GLU A 212 -13.82 -4.05 -2.79
N ALA A 213 -14.06 -2.85 -2.26
CA ALA A 213 -13.04 -1.80 -2.19
C ALA A 213 -11.90 -2.17 -1.22
N ILE A 214 -12.18 -2.81 -0.07
CA ILE A 214 -11.15 -3.37 0.82
C ILE A 214 -10.25 -4.31 0.04
N GLU A 215 -10.84 -5.28 -0.65
CA GLU A 215 -10.09 -6.26 -1.45
C GLU A 215 -9.25 -5.59 -2.54
N ARG A 216 -9.77 -4.52 -3.13
CA ARG A 216 -9.06 -3.77 -4.16
C ARG A 216 -7.89 -2.96 -3.62
N VAL A 217 -7.99 -2.42 -2.40
CA VAL A 217 -6.88 -1.73 -1.75
C VAL A 217 -5.78 -2.73 -1.34
N ILE A 218 -6.16 -3.92 -0.88
CA ILE A 218 -5.21 -4.96 -0.42
C ILE A 218 -4.55 -5.70 -1.59
N ALA A 219 -5.37 -6.26 -2.49
CA ALA A 219 -4.91 -7.17 -3.54
C ALA A 219 -4.88 -6.52 -4.94
N GLY A 220 -5.41 -5.31 -5.09
CA GLY A 220 -5.55 -4.65 -6.39
C GLY A 220 -6.84 -5.02 -7.14
N PRO A 221 -7.05 -4.46 -8.35
CA PRO A 221 -8.27 -4.69 -9.12
C PRO A 221 -8.36 -6.12 -9.64
N GLU A 222 -9.61 -6.62 -9.75
CA GLU A 222 -9.95 -7.91 -10.35
C GLU A 222 -9.53 -7.98 -11.83
N ARG A 223 -8.82 -9.04 -12.21
CA ARG A 223 -8.31 -9.25 -13.58
C ARG A 223 -9.20 -10.18 -14.39
N ARG A 224 -10.37 -9.69 -14.83
CA ARG A 224 -11.33 -10.47 -15.65
C ARG A 224 -10.81 -10.91 -17.02
N SER A 225 -9.80 -10.23 -17.58
CA SER A 225 -9.26 -10.55 -18.90
C SER A 225 -8.25 -11.70 -18.89
N ARG A 226 -7.79 -12.14 -17.71
CA ARG A 226 -6.83 -13.23 -17.61
C ARG A 226 -7.56 -14.56 -17.77
N ILE A 227 -7.34 -15.21 -18.91
CA ILE A 227 -7.83 -16.57 -19.14
C ILE A 227 -6.94 -17.51 -18.33
N ILE A 228 -7.52 -18.16 -17.32
CA ILE A 228 -6.86 -19.17 -16.49
C ILE A 228 -7.32 -20.54 -17.01
N SER A 229 -6.38 -21.44 -17.27
CA SER A 229 -6.72 -22.81 -17.68
C SER A 229 -7.36 -23.59 -16.53
N ASP A 230 -8.15 -24.62 -16.84
CA ASP A 230 -8.77 -25.46 -15.80
C ASP A 230 -7.72 -26.13 -14.87
N GLU A 231 -6.54 -26.41 -15.41
CA GLU A 231 -5.40 -26.96 -14.66
C GLU A 231 -4.80 -25.92 -13.70
N GLU A 232 -4.51 -24.70 -14.18
CA GLU A 232 -4.04 -23.62 -13.30
C GLU A 232 -5.09 -23.25 -12.25
N LYS A 233 -6.38 -23.22 -12.62
CA LYS A 233 -7.48 -22.95 -11.69
C LYS A 233 -7.51 -24.01 -10.58
N ARG A 234 -7.25 -25.27 -10.93
CA ARG A 234 -7.14 -26.36 -9.95
C ARG A 234 -5.94 -26.16 -9.04
N ILE A 235 -4.76 -25.83 -9.57
CA ILE A 235 -3.56 -25.57 -8.76
C ILE A 235 -3.81 -24.43 -7.76
N ILE A 236 -4.36 -23.31 -8.23
CA ILE A 236 -4.68 -22.15 -7.39
C ILE A 236 -5.69 -22.54 -6.29
N ALA A 237 -6.72 -23.31 -6.62
CA ALA A 237 -7.70 -23.75 -5.62
C ALA A 237 -7.10 -24.61 -4.52
N TYR A 238 -6.20 -25.53 -4.86
CA TYR A 238 -5.49 -26.33 -3.85
C TYR A 238 -4.49 -25.51 -3.05
N HIS A 239 -3.84 -24.52 -3.68
CA HIS A 239 -2.93 -23.60 -3.01
C HIS A 239 -3.66 -22.77 -1.94
N GLU A 240 -4.75 -22.09 -2.31
CA GLU A 240 -5.53 -21.27 -1.37
C GLU A 240 -6.22 -22.12 -0.29
N ALA A 241 -6.75 -23.29 -0.67
CA ALA A 241 -7.29 -24.24 0.31
C ALA A 241 -6.21 -24.72 1.30
N GLY A 242 -4.95 -24.84 0.85
CA GLY A 242 -3.81 -25.19 1.67
C GLY A 242 -3.53 -24.18 2.77
N HIS A 243 -3.49 -22.88 2.43
CA HIS A 243 -3.36 -21.81 3.42
C HIS A 243 -4.52 -21.85 4.42
N ALA A 244 -5.75 -21.87 3.91
CA ALA A 244 -6.94 -21.80 4.75
C ALA A 244 -7.03 -22.95 5.75
N LEU A 245 -6.77 -24.19 5.30
CA LEU A 245 -6.86 -25.37 6.15
C LEU A 245 -5.77 -25.41 7.22
N VAL A 246 -4.54 -25.03 6.87
CA VAL A 246 -3.43 -24.99 7.82
C VAL A 246 -3.67 -23.91 8.88
N MET A 247 -4.04 -22.69 8.47
CA MET A 247 -4.35 -21.60 9.40
C MET A 247 -5.50 -21.97 10.34
N HIS A 248 -6.54 -22.66 9.86
CA HIS A 248 -7.68 -23.08 10.69
C HIS A 248 -7.32 -24.08 11.79
N HIS A 249 -6.39 -25.00 11.54
CA HIS A 249 -6.03 -26.06 12.50
C HIS A 249 -4.91 -25.62 13.47
N LEU A 250 -4.31 -24.45 13.26
CA LEU A 250 -3.25 -23.93 14.11
C LEU A 250 -3.83 -22.98 15.17
N PRO A 251 -3.52 -23.19 16.46
CA PRO A 251 -4.18 -22.48 17.56
C PRO A 251 -3.83 -20.99 17.65
N HIS A 252 -2.72 -20.56 17.06
CA HIS A 252 -2.25 -19.17 17.16
C HIS A 252 -2.40 -18.36 15.87
N CYS A 253 -2.91 -18.97 14.79
CA CYS A 253 -3.25 -18.26 13.58
C CYS A 253 -4.53 -17.43 13.76
N ASP A 254 -4.62 -16.33 13.03
CA ASP A 254 -5.85 -15.54 12.98
C ASP A 254 -6.90 -16.28 12.14
N PRO A 255 -8.20 -16.26 12.53
CA PRO A 255 -9.25 -16.98 11.82
C PRO A 255 -9.37 -16.59 10.34
N VAL A 256 -9.51 -17.59 9.47
CA VAL A 256 -9.69 -17.35 8.04
C VAL A 256 -11.12 -16.88 7.78
N HIS A 257 -11.25 -15.67 7.24
CA HIS A 257 -12.55 -15.06 6.97
C HIS A 257 -13.02 -15.34 5.54
N LYS A 258 -12.10 -15.31 4.58
CA LYS A 258 -12.41 -15.41 3.15
C LYS A 258 -11.28 -16.07 2.37
N VAL A 259 -11.66 -16.88 1.38
CA VAL A 259 -10.74 -17.55 0.44
C VAL A 259 -11.29 -17.34 -0.97
N SER A 260 -10.44 -16.90 -1.89
CA SER A 260 -10.82 -16.67 -3.28
C SER A 260 -9.74 -17.10 -4.25
N ILE A 261 -10.14 -17.71 -5.36
CA ILE A 261 -9.26 -18.07 -6.49
C ILE A 261 -9.38 -17.06 -7.64
N ILE A 262 -10.02 -15.92 -7.40
CA ILE A 262 -10.18 -14.85 -8.38
C ILE A 262 -8.92 -13.98 -8.37
N ALA A 263 -8.23 -13.94 -9.51
CA ALA A 263 -7.00 -13.17 -9.65
C ALA A 263 -7.23 -11.65 -9.43
N ARG A 264 -6.41 -11.06 -8.56
CA ARG A 264 -6.42 -9.62 -8.23
C ARG A 264 -5.01 -9.06 -8.25
N GLY A 265 -4.81 -7.92 -8.91
CA GLY A 265 -3.50 -7.29 -9.00
C GLY A 265 -2.42 -8.27 -9.50
N MET A 266 -1.41 -8.55 -8.66
CA MET A 266 -0.37 -9.55 -8.95
C MET A 266 -0.70 -10.96 -8.41
N ALA A 267 -1.68 -11.09 -7.52
CA ALA A 267 -2.08 -12.34 -6.90
C ALA A 267 -2.98 -13.18 -7.81
N LEU A 268 -2.79 -14.51 -7.78
CA LEU A 268 -3.58 -15.48 -8.55
C LEU A 268 -4.82 -15.97 -7.78
N GLY A 269 -4.71 -16.01 -6.46
CA GLY A 269 -5.76 -16.21 -5.47
C GLY A 269 -5.33 -15.48 -4.19
N TYR A 270 -6.19 -15.51 -3.17
CA TYR A 270 -5.81 -15.03 -1.86
C TYR A 270 -6.65 -15.66 -0.75
N THR A 271 -6.00 -15.81 0.41
CA THR A 271 -6.60 -16.23 1.67
C THR A 271 -6.49 -15.08 2.66
N MET A 272 -7.62 -14.65 3.22
CA MET A 272 -7.72 -13.48 4.07
C MET A 272 -8.00 -13.89 5.52
N PRO A 273 -6.97 -13.94 6.38
CA PRO A 273 -7.18 -14.03 7.82
C PRO A 273 -7.65 -12.68 8.38
N LEU A 274 -8.54 -12.72 9.37
CA LEU A 274 -9.04 -11.55 10.06
C LEU A 274 -8.74 -11.65 11.57
N PRO A 275 -7.83 -10.83 12.11
CA PRO A 275 -7.55 -10.79 13.54
C PRO A 275 -8.79 -10.36 14.34
N GLU A 276 -9.04 -11.01 15.48
CA GLU A 276 -10.12 -10.61 16.40
C GLU A 276 -9.83 -9.30 17.12
N GLU A 277 -8.54 -9.01 17.34
CA GLU A 277 -8.05 -7.84 18.07
C GLU A 277 -6.75 -7.32 17.45
N ASP A 278 -6.58 -5.99 17.46
CA ASP A 278 -5.32 -5.34 17.09
C ASP A 278 -4.28 -5.61 18.20
N ARG A 279 -3.33 -6.52 17.95
CA ARG A 279 -2.28 -6.89 18.90
C ARG A 279 -0.95 -6.20 18.57
N TYR A 280 -0.29 -5.67 19.60
CA TYR A 280 1.06 -5.10 19.49
C TYR A 280 2.17 -6.10 19.81
N LEU A 281 1.85 -7.18 20.52
CA LEU A 281 2.82 -8.18 20.97
C LEU A 281 2.52 -9.52 20.32
N HIS A 282 3.57 -10.15 19.79
CA HIS A 282 3.51 -11.45 19.12
C HIS A 282 4.42 -12.45 19.82
N SER A 283 3.91 -13.64 20.10
CA SER A 283 4.68 -14.73 20.70
C SER A 283 5.45 -15.51 19.63
N ARG A 284 6.52 -16.20 20.05
CA ARG A 284 7.25 -17.13 19.17
C ARG A 284 6.32 -18.18 18.56
N SER A 285 5.39 -18.73 19.36
CA SER A 285 4.43 -19.73 18.89
C SER A 285 3.50 -19.18 17.81
N LYS A 286 3.04 -17.92 17.92
CA LYS A 286 2.25 -17.27 16.88
C LYS A 286 3.02 -17.17 15.56
N PHE A 287 4.27 -16.70 15.59
CA PHE A 287 5.07 -16.62 14.37
C PHE A 287 5.38 -17.99 13.75
N LEU A 288 5.61 -19.04 14.56
CA LEU A 288 5.79 -20.40 14.02
C LEU A 288 4.53 -20.91 13.31
N ASP A 289 3.35 -20.63 13.87
CA ASP A 289 2.08 -21.01 13.27
C ASP A 289 1.78 -20.18 12.01
N GLU A 290 2.05 -18.87 12.02
CA GLU A 290 1.96 -18.01 10.83
C GLU A 290 2.89 -18.49 9.71
N LEU A 291 4.12 -18.89 10.03
CA LEU A 291 5.05 -19.48 9.06
C LEU A 291 4.48 -20.76 8.45
N ALA A 292 3.89 -21.64 9.25
CA ALA A 292 3.25 -22.84 8.73
C ALA A 292 2.04 -22.49 7.85
N GLY A 293 1.23 -21.49 8.23
CA GLY A 293 0.13 -20.96 7.43
C GLY A 293 0.57 -20.40 6.08
N LEU A 294 1.62 -19.57 6.04
CA LEU A 294 2.23 -19.04 4.81
C LEU A 294 2.77 -20.17 3.91
N LEU A 295 3.27 -21.24 4.51
CA LEU A 295 3.83 -22.36 3.75
C LEU A 295 2.78 -23.40 3.33
N GLY A 296 1.53 -23.23 3.74
CA GLY A 296 0.42 -24.14 3.47
C GLY A 296 0.10 -24.30 1.99
N GLY A 297 0.11 -23.22 1.21
CA GLY A 297 -0.19 -23.28 -0.24
C GLY A 297 0.81 -24.12 -1.01
N ARG A 298 2.11 -23.88 -0.81
CA ARG A 298 3.18 -24.70 -1.42
C ARG A 298 3.12 -26.16 -0.97
N ALA A 299 2.86 -26.40 0.32
CA ALA A 299 2.75 -27.75 0.86
C ALA A 299 1.56 -28.51 0.22
N ALA A 300 0.44 -27.83 -0.01
CA ALA A 300 -0.71 -28.42 -0.69
C ALA A 300 -0.37 -28.79 -2.14
N GLU A 301 0.30 -27.91 -2.89
CA GLU A 301 0.75 -28.22 -4.25
C GLU A 301 1.60 -29.48 -4.30
N GLU A 302 2.62 -29.58 -3.43
CA GLU A 302 3.53 -30.73 -3.40
C GLU A 302 2.78 -32.04 -3.08
N ILE A 303 1.81 -32.01 -2.15
CA ILE A 303 1.07 -33.22 -1.76
C ILE A 303 0.08 -33.66 -2.85
N VAL A 304 -0.59 -32.72 -3.52
CA VAL A 304 -1.64 -33.00 -4.50
C VAL A 304 -1.06 -33.35 -5.86
N PHE A 305 -0.11 -32.55 -6.34
CA PHE A 305 0.39 -32.61 -7.72
C PHE A 305 1.76 -33.28 -7.82
N ASN A 306 2.42 -33.53 -6.68
CA ASN A 306 3.79 -34.04 -6.63
C ASN A 306 4.78 -33.17 -7.43
N ASP A 307 4.46 -31.88 -7.54
CA ASP A 307 5.24 -30.83 -8.19
C ASP A 307 4.95 -29.49 -7.49
N VAL A 308 5.84 -28.51 -7.68
CA VAL A 308 5.74 -27.17 -7.09
C VAL A 308 5.79 -26.10 -8.16
N THR A 309 4.96 -25.06 -8.01
CA THR A 309 4.90 -23.96 -8.97
C THR A 309 5.60 -22.71 -8.48
N THR A 310 5.66 -21.70 -9.35
CA THR A 310 6.14 -20.35 -9.02
C THR A 310 5.11 -19.52 -8.25
N GLY A 311 3.88 -20.02 -8.05
CA GLY A 311 2.82 -19.30 -7.34
C GLY A 311 3.18 -18.93 -5.90
N ALA A 312 3.91 -19.82 -5.21
CA ALA A 312 4.31 -19.64 -3.82
C ALA A 312 5.48 -18.65 -3.58
N ALA A 313 5.94 -17.92 -4.61
CA ALA A 313 7.12 -17.06 -4.51
C ALA A 313 6.97 -15.97 -3.43
N ASN A 314 5.82 -15.31 -3.37
CA ASN A 314 5.55 -14.28 -2.36
C ASN A 314 5.50 -14.89 -0.95
N ASP A 315 4.87 -16.06 -0.77
CA ASP A 315 4.75 -16.68 0.55
C ASP A 315 6.10 -17.11 1.10
N LEU A 316 6.98 -17.62 0.23
CA LEU A 316 8.37 -17.95 0.58
C LEU A 316 9.16 -16.70 0.96
N GLU A 317 8.98 -15.60 0.25
CA GLU A 317 9.62 -14.32 0.57
C GLU A 317 9.17 -13.81 1.94
N GLN A 318 7.86 -13.81 2.21
CA GLN A 318 7.29 -13.39 3.50
C GLN A 318 7.74 -14.31 4.63
N ALA A 319 7.65 -15.63 4.44
CA ALA A 319 8.09 -16.61 5.42
C ALA A 319 9.59 -16.47 5.74
N THR A 320 10.42 -16.25 4.71
CA THR A 320 11.86 -16.05 4.90
C THR A 320 12.15 -14.75 5.64
N LYS A 321 11.47 -13.65 5.31
CA LYS A 321 11.61 -12.38 6.03
C LYS A 321 11.21 -12.50 7.50
N LEU A 322 10.08 -13.16 7.77
CA LEU A 322 9.60 -13.36 9.13
C LEU A 322 10.55 -14.28 9.93
N ALA A 323 10.93 -15.43 9.38
CA ALA A 323 11.88 -16.33 10.03
C ALA A 323 13.23 -15.66 10.29
N ARG A 324 13.74 -14.85 9.35
CA ARG A 324 14.96 -14.07 9.57
C ARG A 324 14.76 -13.03 10.68
N ALA A 325 13.64 -12.31 10.71
CA ALA A 325 13.35 -11.35 11.79
C ALA A 325 13.22 -12.03 13.17
N MET A 326 12.62 -13.23 13.24
CA MET A 326 12.59 -14.04 14.47
C MET A 326 13.99 -14.29 15.00
N VAL A 327 14.94 -14.64 14.12
CA VAL A 327 16.32 -14.93 14.50
C VAL A 327 17.11 -13.65 14.80
N THR A 328 17.03 -12.63 13.95
CA THR A 328 17.94 -11.48 14.01
C THR A 328 17.43 -10.29 14.80
N ARG A 329 16.11 -10.10 14.92
CA ARG A 329 15.52 -8.93 15.57
C ARG A 329 14.80 -9.26 16.86
N TYR A 330 14.11 -10.40 16.90
CA TYR A 330 13.29 -10.77 18.05
C TYR A 330 13.98 -11.71 19.03
N GLY A 331 15.20 -12.18 18.72
CA GLY A 331 15.97 -13.06 19.61
C GLY A 331 15.26 -14.39 19.89
N MET A 332 14.49 -14.92 18.93
CA MET A 332 13.65 -16.12 19.08
C MET A 332 14.36 -17.42 18.65
N SER A 333 15.70 -17.41 18.56
CA SER A 333 16.52 -18.60 18.36
C SER A 333 17.17 -19.02 19.68
N GLU A 334 16.99 -20.27 20.07
CA GLU A 334 17.63 -20.83 21.27
C GLU A 334 19.16 -20.90 21.12
N LYS A 335 19.64 -21.14 19.90
CA LYS A 335 21.07 -21.29 19.60
C LYS A 335 21.82 -19.96 19.65
N LEU A 336 21.25 -18.92 19.05
CA LEU A 336 21.85 -17.59 19.00
C LEU A 336 21.51 -16.72 20.23
N GLY A 337 20.50 -17.14 21.00
CA GLY A 337 20.08 -16.47 22.23
C GLY A 337 19.30 -15.17 21.99
N PRO A 338 18.95 -14.46 23.08
CA PRO A 338 18.14 -13.24 23.04
C PRO A 338 18.97 -12.01 22.65
N MET A 339 19.57 -12.01 21.46
CA MET A 339 20.39 -10.92 20.93
C MET A 339 19.86 -10.44 19.58
N THR A 340 20.16 -9.18 19.25
CA THR A 340 19.87 -8.59 17.94
C THR A 340 21.11 -8.65 17.05
N PHE A 341 20.92 -8.97 15.77
CA PHE A 341 21.97 -9.09 14.76
C PHE A 341 21.67 -8.20 13.56
N GLY A 342 22.66 -7.40 13.16
CA GLY A 342 22.56 -6.55 11.97
C GLY A 342 21.58 -5.39 12.18
N GLU A 343 21.92 -4.48 13.10
CA GLU A 343 21.25 -3.19 13.14
C GLU A 343 21.35 -2.55 11.75
N LYS A 344 20.21 -2.07 11.24
CA LYS A 344 20.21 -1.16 10.10
C LYS A 344 20.80 0.17 10.57
N GLN A 345 22.11 0.27 10.65
CA GLN A 345 22.76 1.56 10.42
C GLN A 345 22.65 1.85 8.92
N GLU A 346 21.45 2.22 8.47
CA GLU A 346 21.24 2.89 7.18
C GLU A 346 21.84 4.30 7.27
N LEU A 347 23.15 4.41 7.45
CA LEU A 347 23.90 5.65 7.23
C LEU A 347 23.98 5.89 5.72
N VAL A 348 22.85 6.25 5.12
CA VAL A 348 22.74 6.65 3.70
C VAL A 348 23.16 8.12 3.56
N PHE A 349 24.36 8.45 4.06
CA PHE A 349 24.98 9.74 3.79
C PHE A 349 26.24 9.50 2.95
N LEU A 350 26.19 10.01 1.71
CA LEU A 350 27.13 9.83 0.59
C LEU A 350 27.05 8.49 -0.16
N GLY A 351 26.21 8.44 -1.21
CA GLY A 351 26.59 8.09 -2.60
C GLY A 351 27.55 6.92 -2.89
N LYS A 352 27.70 5.95 -1.99
CA LYS A 352 28.38 4.69 -2.22
C LYS A 352 27.36 3.58 -2.09
N GLU A 353 27.40 2.62 -3.00
CA GLU A 353 26.68 1.36 -2.88
C GLU A 353 27.07 0.70 -1.55
N ILE A 354 26.19 0.80 -0.56
CA ILE A 354 26.40 0.26 0.79
C ILE A 354 26.08 -1.23 0.71
N GLY A 355 27.11 -2.07 0.65
CA GLY A 355 26.97 -3.46 1.08
C GLY A 355 26.51 -3.48 2.53
N GLU A 356 25.54 -4.33 2.87
CA GLU A 356 25.12 -4.56 4.27
C GLU A 356 26.36 -4.67 5.16
N GLN A 357 26.63 -3.68 6.01
CA GLN A 357 27.62 -3.84 7.07
C GLN A 357 27.01 -4.81 8.08
N ARG A 358 27.31 -6.10 7.90
CA ARG A 358 26.97 -7.14 8.87
C ARG A 358 27.82 -6.91 10.10
N GLU A 359 27.21 -6.47 11.20
CA GLU A 359 27.85 -6.33 12.52
C GLU A 359 28.04 -7.69 13.21
N TYR A 360 28.36 -8.73 12.45
CA TYR A 360 28.59 -10.07 12.96
C TYR A 360 29.51 -10.85 12.02
N SER A 361 30.26 -11.79 12.57
CA SER A 361 31.20 -12.61 11.78
C SER A 361 30.47 -13.49 10.74
N GLU A 362 31.19 -13.90 9.69
CA GLU A 362 30.68 -14.87 8.71
C GLU A 362 30.22 -16.19 9.37
N LYS A 363 30.85 -16.59 10.47
CA LYS A 363 30.40 -17.76 11.25
C LYS A 363 28.98 -17.53 11.80
N ILE A 364 28.71 -16.37 12.37
CA ILE A 364 27.37 -16.02 12.86
C ILE A 364 26.38 -15.88 11.70
N ALA A 365 26.80 -15.34 10.56
CA ALA A 365 25.96 -15.29 9.36
C ALA A 365 25.51 -16.69 8.92
N GLN A 366 26.43 -17.65 8.88
CA GLN A 366 26.13 -19.06 8.58
C GLN A 366 25.19 -19.69 9.62
N GLU A 367 25.37 -19.36 10.89
CA GLU A 367 24.49 -19.83 11.97
C GLU A 367 23.08 -19.25 11.85
N ILE A 368 22.94 -17.96 11.50
CA ILE A 368 21.65 -17.31 11.22
C ILE A 368 20.95 -18.02 10.05
N ASP A 369 21.64 -18.22 8.92
CA ASP A 369 21.05 -18.85 7.75
C ASP A 369 20.67 -20.32 8.02
N ALA A 370 21.44 -21.03 8.85
CA ALA A 370 21.10 -22.38 9.29
C ALA A 370 19.85 -22.40 10.18
N GLU A 371 19.73 -21.46 11.12
CA GLU A 371 18.54 -21.33 11.98
C GLU A 371 17.29 -20.94 11.18
N VAL A 372 17.41 -20.00 10.24
CA VAL A 372 16.29 -19.62 9.35
C VAL A 372 15.84 -20.83 8.53
N ARG A 373 16.78 -21.59 7.94
CA ARG A 373 16.45 -22.81 7.21
C ARG A 373 15.75 -23.84 8.09
N ARG A 374 16.22 -24.03 9.33
CA ARG A 374 15.61 -24.96 10.29
C ARG A 374 14.17 -24.56 10.60
N ILE A 375 13.93 -23.29 10.95
CA ILE A 375 12.60 -22.76 11.28
C ILE A 375 11.63 -22.92 10.10
N ILE A 376 12.04 -22.55 8.89
CA ILE A 376 11.21 -22.71 7.68
C ILE A 376 10.91 -24.19 7.42
N HIS A 377 11.90 -25.07 7.57
CA HIS A 377 11.71 -26.51 7.33
C HIS A 377 10.76 -27.15 8.35
N GLU A 378 10.86 -26.78 9.62
CA GLU A 378 9.94 -27.22 10.67
C GLU A 378 8.51 -26.75 10.39
N ALA A 379 8.33 -25.47 10.03
CA ALA A 379 7.03 -24.91 9.66
C ALA A 379 6.45 -25.60 8.41
N TYR A 380 7.27 -25.85 7.38
CA TYR A 380 6.87 -26.57 6.17
C TYR A 380 6.42 -28.01 6.48
N THR A 381 7.17 -28.70 7.35
CA THR A 381 6.86 -30.07 7.76
C THR A 381 5.54 -30.12 8.52
N LYS A 382 5.34 -29.20 9.47
CA LYS A 382 4.08 -29.06 10.21
C LYS A 382 2.89 -28.80 9.28
N ALA A 383 3.04 -27.91 8.31
CA ALA A 383 2.00 -27.66 7.29
C ALA A 383 1.68 -28.94 6.50
N LYS A 384 2.69 -29.69 6.06
CA LYS A 384 2.50 -30.96 5.34
C LYS A 384 1.78 -32.02 6.19
N GLU A 385 2.12 -32.14 7.47
CA GLU A 385 1.48 -33.08 8.38
C GLU A 385 -0.02 -32.77 8.56
N ILE A 386 -0.36 -31.50 8.77
CA ILE A 386 -1.76 -31.05 8.89
C ILE A 386 -2.54 -31.36 7.60
N LEU A 387 -1.97 -31.00 6.44
CA LEU A 387 -2.62 -31.22 5.14
C LEU A 387 -2.78 -32.71 4.79
N LYS A 388 -1.83 -33.56 5.18
CA LYS A 388 -1.94 -35.02 5.03
C LYS A 388 -3.01 -35.60 5.94
N THR A 389 -3.07 -35.13 7.18
CA THR A 389 -4.06 -35.58 8.18
C THR A 389 -5.49 -35.21 7.76
N HIS A 390 -5.65 -34.03 7.16
CA HIS A 390 -6.95 -33.51 6.74
C HIS A 390 -7.13 -33.51 5.22
N ARG A 391 -6.57 -34.53 4.54
CA ARG A 391 -6.56 -34.60 3.07
C ARG A 391 -7.96 -34.53 2.45
N ASP A 392 -8.92 -35.25 3.02
CA ASP A 392 -10.30 -35.25 2.54
C ASP A 392 -10.95 -33.85 2.62
N LYS A 393 -10.63 -33.08 3.66
CA LYS A 393 -11.12 -31.70 3.82
C LYS A 393 -10.48 -30.76 2.80
N LEU A 394 -9.18 -30.92 2.53
CA LEU A 394 -8.48 -30.16 1.51
C LEU A 394 -9.10 -30.36 0.13
N ASP A 395 -9.34 -31.61 -0.26
CA ASP A 395 -9.93 -31.94 -1.57
C ASP A 395 -11.34 -31.34 -1.70
N ARG A 396 -12.18 -31.45 -0.66
CA ARG A 396 -13.53 -30.86 -0.65
C ARG A 396 -13.53 -29.33 -0.73
N LEU A 397 -12.63 -28.68 0.02
CA LEU A 397 -12.50 -27.22 0.01
C LEU A 397 -12.03 -26.73 -1.37
N ALA A 398 -11.06 -27.39 -1.97
CA ALA A 398 -10.56 -27.06 -3.31
C ALA A 398 -11.64 -27.26 -4.39
N GLU A 399 -12.41 -28.35 -4.33
CA GLU A 399 -13.55 -28.58 -5.25
C GLU A 399 -14.63 -27.50 -5.12
N ALA A 400 -14.94 -27.10 -3.88
CA ALA A 400 -15.88 -26.02 -3.63
C ALA A 400 -15.37 -24.67 -4.18
N LEU A 401 -14.07 -24.37 -4.01
CA LEU A 401 -13.45 -23.18 -4.59
C LEU A 401 -13.45 -23.20 -6.12
N ILE A 402 -13.22 -24.34 -6.77
CA ILE A 402 -13.31 -24.45 -8.24
C ILE A 402 -14.74 -24.13 -8.72
N ALA A 403 -15.74 -24.57 -7.97
CA ALA A 403 -17.16 -24.39 -8.30
C ALA A 403 -17.70 -22.99 -8.02
N LYS A 404 -17.32 -22.37 -6.89
CA LYS A 404 -17.86 -21.09 -6.40
C LYS A 404 -16.91 -19.91 -6.56
N GLU A 405 -15.64 -20.17 -6.82
CA GLU A 405 -14.53 -19.21 -6.95
C GLU A 405 -14.18 -18.42 -5.69
N THR A 406 -15.12 -18.27 -4.76
CA THR A 406 -14.94 -17.58 -3.48
C THR A 406 -15.78 -18.28 -2.40
N LEU A 407 -15.21 -18.42 -1.21
CA LEU A 407 -15.87 -18.93 0.00
C LEU A 407 -15.59 -17.96 1.15
N GLU A 408 -16.62 -17.61 1.92
CA GLU A 408 -16.52 -16.64 3.02
C GLU A 408 -17.45 -16.99 4.18
N GLY A 409 -17.18 -16.44 5.36
CA GLY A 409 -18.06 -16.51 6.53
C GLY A 409 -18.36 -17.93 7.02
N ASP A 410 -19.63 -18.18 7.36
CA ASP A 410 -20.08 -19.46 7.92
C ASP A 410 -19.97 -20.62 6.93
N GLU A 411 -20.06 -20.33 5.63
CA GLU A 411 -19.88 -21.35 4.60
C GLU A 411 -18.46 -21.89 4.63
N LEU A 412 -17.46 -20.99 4.65
CA LEU A 412 -16.05 -21.39 4.73
C LEU A 412 -15.77 -22.19 6.01
N LYS A 413 -16.28 -21.73 7.16
CA LYS A 413 -16.17 -22.46 8.43
C LYS A 413 -16.75 -23.86 8.34
N ALA A 414 -17.90 -24.04 7.69
CA ALA A 414 -18.50 -25.35 7.53
C ALA A 414 -17.61 -26.32 6.74
N TYR A 415 -16.93 -25.85 5.69
CA TYR A 415 -15.96 -26.67 4.94
C TYR A 415 -14.72 -27.01 5.78
N LEU A 416 -14.20 -26.05 6.54
CA LEU A 416 -13.03 -26.23 7.39
C LEU A 416 -13.30 -27.21 8.55
N ASP A 417 -14.48 -27.10 9.17
CA ASP A 417 -14.90 -27.99 10.26
C ASP A 417 -15.33 -29.38 9.74
N GLY A 418 -15.73 -29.47 8.48
CA GLY A 418 -16.18 -30.70 7.82
C GLY A 418 -17.67 -31.00 8.00
N SER A 419 -18.47 -29.99 8.39
CA SER A 419 -19.90 -30.11 8.66
C SER A 419 -20.79 -30.01 7.41
N VAL A 420 -20.22 -29.69 6.24
CA VAL A 420 -20.97 -29.65 4.97
C VAL A 420 -21.44 -31.07 4.59
N PRO A 421 -22.71 -31.28 4.20
CA PRO A 421 -23.16 -32.54 3.63
C PRO A 421 -22.44 -32.85 2.30
N ASP A 422 -22.24 -34.12 2.02
CA ASP A 422 -21.59 -34.59 0.80
C ASP A 422 -22.46 -34.34 -0.45
N ASP A 423 -22.27 -33.19 -1.11
CA ASP A 423 -22.98 -32.82 -2.35
C ASP A 423 -22.47 -33.59 -3.60
N SER A 424 -21.45 -34.44 -3.45
CA SER A 424 -20.90 -35.27 -4.53
C SER A 424 -21.91 -36.27 -5.11
N ALA A 425 -23.00 -36.55 -4.39
CA ALA A 425 -24.11 -37.39 -4.84
C ALA A 425 -25.12 -36.66 -5.77
N GLN A 426 -25.25 -35.33 -5.68
CA GLN A 426 -26.22 -34.57 -6.49
C GLN A 426 -25.64 -34.11 -7.83
N GLY A 427 -24.34 -33.77 -7.86
CA GLY A 427 -23.63 -33.40 -9.08
C GLY A 427 -23.67 -34.51 -10.15
N LYS A 428 -23.34 -35.76 -9.75
CA LYS A 428 -23.34 -36.92 -10.66
C LYS A 428 -24.73 -37.24 -11.26
N LYS A 429 -25.83 -36.95 -10.55
CA LYS A 429 -27.20 -37.11 -11.09
C LYS A 429 -27.53 -36.03 -12.13
N LYS A 430 -27.13 -34.77 -11.92
CA LYS A 430 -27.36 -33.68 -12.90
C LYS A 430 -26.50 -33.84 -14.16
N THR A 431 -25.26 -34.32 -14.08
CA THR A 431 -24.42 -34.57 -15.27
C THR A 431 -24.91 -35.78 -16.08
N ARG A 432 -25.42 -36.83 -15.43
CA ARG A 432 -26.08 -37.95 -16.13
C ARG A 432 -27.39 -37.53 -16.81
N ALA A 433 -28.21 -36.72 -16.14
CA ALA A 433 -29.45 -36.19 -16.71
C ALA A 433 -29.19 -35.26 -17.91
N ARG A 434 -28.21 -34.35 -17.83
CA ARG A 434 -27.83 -33.47 -18.95
C ARG A 434 -27.25 -34.24 -20.14
N LYS A 435 -26.43 -35.27 -19.90
CA LYS A 435 -25.90 -36.14 -20.97
C LYS A 435 -27.02 -36.95 -21.65
N SER A 436 -28.02 -37.45 -20.91
CA SER A 436 -29.14 -38.20 -21.53
C SER A 436 -30.07 -37.30 -22.34
N THR A 437 -30.34 -36.07 -21.90
CA THR A 437 -31.12 -35.10 -22.71
C THR A 437 -30.39 -34.64 -23.96
N ARG A 438 -29.05 -34.51 -23.92
CA ARG A 438 -28.26 -34.10 -25.08
C ARG A 438 -28.10 -35.23 -26.11
N ALA A 439 -28.03 -36.50 -25.67
CA ALA A 439 -28.07 -37.67 -26.55
C ALA A 439 -29.43 -37.79 -27.26
N LYS A 440 -30.54 -37.75 -26.51
CA LYS A 440 -31.90 -37.82 -27.09
C LYS A 440 -32.21 -36.70 -28.09
N LYS A 441 -31.67 -35.49 -27.88
CA LYS A 441 -31.85 -34.37 -28.80
C LYS A 441 -31.05 -34.53 -30.10
N ARG A 442 -29.89 -35.20 -30.03
CA ARG A 442 -29.02 -35.48 -31.17
C ARG A 442 -29.56 -36.62 -32.03
N ASP A 443 -30.12 -37.65 -31.39
CA ASP A 443 -30.79 -38.75 -32.09
C ASP A 443 -32.07 -38.25 -32.79
N ALA A 444 -32.84 -37.36 -32.15
CA ALA A 444 -34.02 -36.73 -32.76
C ALA A 444 -33.68 -35.79 -33.93
N GLU A 445 -32.55 -35.08 -33.88
CA GLU A 445 -32.05 -34.28 -35.01
C GLU A 445 -31.56 -35.15 -36.17
N GLN A 446 -30.92 -36.30 -35.89
CA GLN A 446 -30.49 -37.23 -36.94
C GLN A 446 -31.68 -37.94 -37.62
N ASP A 447 -32.70 -38.35 -36.86
CA ASP A 447 -33.93 -38.92 -37.43
C ASP A 447 -34.73 -37.90 -38.26
N ALA A 448 -34.72 -36.63 -37.87
CA ALA A 448 -35.37 -35.56 -38.63
C ALA A 448 -34.65 -35.27 -39.96
N VAL A 449 -33.32 -35.39 -39.99
CA VAL A 449 -32.51 -35.22 -41.22
C VAL A 449 -32.68 -36.42 -42.16
N LEU A 450 -32.78 -37.64 -41.65
CA LEU A 450 -33.05 -38.84 -42.45
C LEU A 450 -34.45 -38.81 -43.07
N LYS A 451 -35.47 -38.37 -42.33
CA LYS A 451 -36.85 -38.23 -42.86
C LYS A 451 -37.05 -37.08 -43.86
N ALA A 452 -36.11 -36.14 -43.94
CA ALA A 452 -36.14 -35.07 -44.93
C ALA A 452 -35.38 -35.44 -46.22
N ALA A 453 -34.69 -36.58 -46.24
CA ALA A 453 -33.91 -37.08 -47.37
C ALA A 453 -34.62 -38.21 -48.15
N GLU A 454 -35.68 -38.81 -47.58
CA GLU A 454 -36.71 -39.60 -48.26
C GLU A 454 -37.83 -38.69 -48.76
#